data_AF-A0AAU6HMW3-F1
#
_entry.id   AF-A0AAU6HMW3-F1
#
_cell.length_a   1.000
_cell.length_b   1.000
_cell.length_c   1.000
_cell.angle_alpha   90.00
_cell.angle_beta   90.00
_cell.angle_gamma   90.00
#
_symmetry.space_group_name_H-M   'P 1'
#
loop_
_entity.id
_entity.type
_entity.pdbx_description
1 polymer ?
#
loop_
_entity_poly.entity_id
_entity_poly.type
_entity_poly.pdbx_seq_one_letter_code
_entity_poly.pdbx_strand_id
1 'polypeptide(L)'
;MDIEIWATTQSYGLFHAFDDEGRALCRRTIRPRSTFRITREKIADYPLTTPCERCTKKADALVTEAKAAEQGAPEGEQATTYAARGAVLKTTGHYRRPGTRDLFCGRPAGGRNGIFANVSGWHLCARCVTAEARDRAEAAVVADTHLAAPVEDDDQAVTLEDLADAVICPECHVAAGVRCITRAGKPAREPHGRRFEAMEQAAGITQHRATARREAQARGYTSTGLDHKAEQALLTAYAARINACAQVDDEQRLAAALVTEADATDGTWQGAWIGQDADATLFERPADQGALFS
;
A
#
# COMPACT_ATOMS: atom_id res chain seq x y z
N MET A 1 -14.37 -3.29 -28.91
CA MET A 1 -15.75 -3.70 -29.27
C MET A 1 -15.69 -4.13 -30.71
N ASP A 2 -15.78 -5.43 -31.00
CA ASP A 2 -15.49 -5.98 -32.33
C ASP A 2 -16.73 -5.87 -33.23
N ILE A 3 -17.01 -4.66 -33.70
CA ILE A 3 -18.17 -4.36 -34.55
C ILE A 3 -17.78 -4.54 -36.02
N GLU A 4 -17.48 -5.76 -36.45
CA GLU A 4 -17.25 -6.01 -37.88
C GLU A 4 -17.83 -7.35 -38.34
N ILE A 5 -19.16 -7.37 -38.47
CA ILE A 5 -19.85 -8.40 -39.24
C ILE A 5 -20.62 -7.69 -40.35
N TRP A 6 -20.16 -7.85 -41.59
CA TRP A 6 -20.88 -7.41 -42.78
C TRP A 6 -21.51 -8.60 -43.49
N ALA A 7 -22.84 -8.57 -43.65
CA ALA A 7 -23.60 -9.61 -44.34
C ALA A 7 -24.53 -9.04 -45.41
N THR A 8 -24.80 -9.83 -46.45
CA THR A 8 -25.73 -9.46 -47.53
C THR A 8 -27.19 -9.60 -47.05
N THR A 9 -28.04 -8.71 -47.53
CA THR A 9 -29.51 -8.85 -47.40
C THR A 9 -30.09 -9.32 -48.73
N GLN A 10 -31.41 -9.56 -48.80
CA GLN A 10 -32.09 -10.14 -49.98
C GLN A 10 -31.80 -9.44 -51.31
N SER A 11 -31.38 -8.18 -51.27
CA SER A 11 -30.80 -7.47 -52.41
C SER A 11 -29.30 -7.73 -52.44
N TYR A 12 -28.86 -8.66 -53.29
CA TYR A 12 -27.48 -9.13 -53.47
C TYR A 12 -26.39 -8.05 -53.70
N GLY A 13 -26.74 -6.76 -53.79
CA GLY A 13 -25.80 -5.66 -54.00
C GLY A 13 -25.43 -4.83 -52.76
N LEU A 14 -26.03 -5.07 -51.59
CA LEU A 14 -25.81 -4.20 -50.41
C LEU A 14 -25.39 -4.97 -49.14
N PHE A 15 -24.25 -4.57 -48.58
CA PHE A 15 -23.76 -5.08 -47.29
C PHE A 15 -24.20 -4.20 -46.12
N HIS A 16 -24.60 -4.83 -45.01
CA HIS A 16 -24.93 -4.15 -43.77
C HIS A 16 -23.98 -4.56 -42.65
N ALA A 17 -23.58 -3.60 -41.83
CA ALA A 17 -22.90 -3.85 -40.56
C ALA A 17 -23.91 -4.26 -39.48
N PHE A 18 -23.57 -5.27 -38.69
CA PHE A 18 -24.38 -5.78 -37.59
C PHE A 18 -23.67 -5.64 -36.25
N ASP A 19 -24.44 -5.41 -35.18
CA ASP A 19 -23.94 -5.53 -33.80
C ASP A 19 -23.78 -7.01 -33.38
N ASP A 20 -23.24 -7.22 -32.18
CA ASP A 20 -23.06 -8.54 -31.54
C ASP A 20 -24.40 -9.30 -31.35
N GLU A 21 -25.49 -8.57 -31.18
CA GLU A 21 -26.86 -9.10 -31.14
C GLU A 21 -27.45 -9.43 -32.54
N GLY A 22 -26.67 -9.25 -33.62
CA GLY A 22 -27.10 -9.55 -34.98
C GLY A 22 -28.18 -8.59 -35.51
N ARG A 23 -28.18 -7.33 -35.06
CA ARG A 23 -29.06 -6.26 -35.55
C ARG A 23 -28.27 -5.32 -36.44
N ALA A 24 -28.81 -4.98 -37.62
CA ALA A 24 -28.11 -4.05 -38.50
C ALA A 24 -28.05 -2.64 -37.90
N LEU A 25 -26.89 -1.99 -38.00
CA LEU A 25 -26.68 -0.64 -37.48
C LEU A 25 -27.63 0.38 -38.12
N CYS A 26 -27.93 0.25 -39.41
CA CYS A 26 -28.78 1.22 -40.11
C CYS A 26 -30.27 1.09 -39.77
N ARG A 27 -30.79 -0.14 -39.58
CA ARG A 27 -32.21 -0.41 -39.28
C ARG A 27 -32.38 -1.76 -38.56
N ARG A 28 -32.96 -1.73 -37.36
CA ARG A 28 -33.14 -2.91 -36.49
C ARG A 28 -33.96 -4.07 -37.09
N THR A 29 -34.79 -3.81 -38.10
CA THR A 29 -35.60 -4.84 -38.77
C THR A 29 -34.80 -5.69 -39.75
N ILE A 30 -33.60 -5.23 -40.13
CA ILE A 30 -32.71 -5.98 -41.02
C ILE A 30 -31.96 -7.02 -40.19
N ARG A 31 -32.06 -8.27 -40.62
CA ARG A 31 -31.42 -9.44 -40.00
C ARG A 31 -30.40 -10.05 -40.95
N PRO A 32 -29.29 -10.61 -40.45
CA PRO A 32 -28.34 -11.33 -41.28
C PRO A 32 -29.02 -12.59 -41.82
N ARG A 33 -28.91 -12.84 -43.13
CA ARG A 33 -29.52 -14.03 -43.76
C ARG A 33 -28.54 -15.19 -43.96
N SER A 34 -27.26 -14.92 -43.95
CA SER A 34 -26.22 -15.91 -44.21
C SER A 34 -25.19 -15.91 -43.07
N THR A 35 -24.52 -17.03 -42.92
CA THR A 35 -23.28 -17.16 -42.12
C THR A 35 -22.10 -16.47 -42.77
N PHE A 36 -22.30 -15.84 -43.93
CA PHE A 36 -21.26 -15.12 -44.65
C PHE A 36 -20.96 -13.82 -43.92
N ARG A 37 -19.87 -13.86 -43.14
CA ARG A 37 -19.32 -12.74 -42.39
C ARG A 37 -18.03 -12.34 -43.07
N ILE A 38 -17.95 -11.11 -43.53
CA ILE A 38 -16.70 -10.51 -44.00
C ILE A 38 -16.37 -9.28 -43.17
N THR A 39 -15.07 -9.02 -43.01
CA THR A 39 -14.57 -7.78 -42.39
C THR A 39 -14.68 -6.64 -43.38
N ARG A 40 -14.60 -5.40 -42.89
CA ARG A 40 -14.71 -4.22 -43.75
C ARG A 40 -13.62 -4.20 -44.83
N GLU A 41 -12.41 -4.64 -44.51
CA GLU A 41 -11.31 -4.64 -45.50
C GLU A 41 -11.58 -5.59 -46.65
N LYS A 42 -12.22 -6.74 -46.38
CA LYS A 42 -12.54 -7.76 -47.38
C LYS A 42 -13.71 -7.37 -48.29
N ILE A 43 -14.44 -6.29 -48.01
CA ILE A 43 -15.52 -5.81 -48.90
C ILE A 43 -14.95 -5.40 -50.27
N ALA A 44 -13.71 -4.88 -50.29
CA ALA A 44 -13.06 -4.45 -51.53
C ALA A 44 -12.86 -5.59 -52.55
N ASP A 45 -12.82 -6.83 -52.08
CA ASP A 45 -12.67 -8.03 -52.90
C ASP A 45 -13.97 -8.41 -53.66
N TYR A 46 -15.09 -7.75 -53.36
CA TYR A 46 -16.42 -8.03 -53.93
C TYR A 46 -16.96 -6.84 -54.74
N PRO A 47 -16.51 -6.64 -55.99
CA PRO A 47 -16.76 -5.43 -56.79
C PRO A 47 -18.23 -5.20 -57.16
N LEU A 48 -19.08 -6.22 -57.02
CA LEU A 48 -20.52 -6.12 -57.29
C LEU A 48 -21.33 -5.67 -56.07
N THR A 49 -20.66 -5.30 -54.98
CA THR A 49 -21.33 -5.01 -53.72
C THR A 49 -20.86 -3.68 -53.15
N THR A 50 -21.78 -2.95 -52.53
CA THR A 50 -21.47 -1.67 -51.89
C THR A 50 -21.91 -1.73 -50.43
N PRO A 51 -21.11 -1.22 -49.47
CA PRO A 51 -21.56 -1.12 -48.09
C PRO A 51 -22.69 -0.09 -47.98
N CYS A 52 -23.69 -0.39 -47.16
CA CYS A 52 -24.77 0.54 -46.85
C CYS A 52 -24.19 1.80 -46.19
N GLU A 53 -24.34 2.96 -46.84
CA GLU A 53 -23.82 4.25 -46.38
C GLU A 53 -24.17 4.57 -44.92
N ARG A 54 -25.41 4.28 -44.50
CA ARG A 54 -25.86 4.46 -43.11
C ARG A 54 -25.16 3.53 -42.12
N CYS A 55 -24.85 2.30 -42.53
CA CYS A 55 -24.06 1.38 -41.70
C CYS A 55 -22.62 1.89 -41.59
N THR A 56 -22.01 2.33 -42.69
CA THR A 56 -20.65 2.88 -42.71
C THR A 56 -20.52 4.07 -41.77
N LYS A 57 -21.39 5.07 -41.89
CA LYS A 57 -21.37 6.27 -41.03
C LYS A 57 -21.50 5.95 -39.54
N LYS A 58 -22.34 4.96 -39.18
CA LYS A 58 -22.51 4.55 -37.78
C LYS A 58 -21.33 3.73 -37.28
N ALA A 59 -20.78 2.84 -38.10
CA ALA A 59 -19.57 2.10 -37.76
C ALA A 59 -18.39 3.05 -37.52
N ASP A 60 -18.20 4.05 -38.39
CA ASP A 60 -17.17 5.08 -38.23
C ASP A 60 -17.36 5.88 -36.93
N ALA A 61 -18.59 6.29 -36.62
CA ALA A 61 -18.90 6.98 -35.36
C ALA A 61 -18.55 6.14 -34.12
N LEU A 62 -18.89 4.84 -34.13
CA LEU A 62 -18.57 3.92 -33.03
C LEU A 62 -17.06 3.72 -32.89
N VAL A 63 -16.30 3.67 -33.99
CA VAL A 63 -14.83 3.61 -33.96
C VAL A 63 -14.26 4.92 -33.39
N THR A 64 -14.81 6.08 -33.75
CA THR A 64 -14.39 7.36 -33.18
C THR A 64 -14.69 7.46 -31.69
N GLU A 65 -15.88 7.04 -31.26
CA GLU A 65 -16.27 6.99 -29.84
C GLU A 65 -15.37 6.04 -29.04
N ALA A 66 -15.05 4.85 -29.59
CA ALA A 66 -14.15 3.89 -28.96
C ALA A 66 -12.72 4.46 -28.80
N LYS A 67 -12.17 5.09 -29.85
CA LYS A 67 -10.85 5.73 -29.79
C LYS A 67 -10.82 6.90 -28.79
N ALA A 68 -11.89 7.69 -28.71
CA ALA A 68 -12.00 8.76 -27.73
C ALA A 68 -12.07 8.21 -26.29
N ALA A 69 -12.75 7.07 -26.09
CA ALA A 69 -12.80 6.40 -24.80
C ALA A 69 -11.43 5.82 -24.38
N GLU A 70 -10.68 5.24 -25.32
CA GLU A 70 -9.33 4.72 -25.07
C GLU A 70 -8.32 5.84 -24.73
N GLN A 71 -8.45 7.01 -25.37
CA GLN A 71 -7.55 8.15 -25.12
C GLN A 71 -7.89 8.94 -23.84
N GLY A 72 -9.07 8.73 -23.26
CA GLY A 72 -9.52 9.38 -22.03
C GLY A 72 -9.46 8.49 -20.78
N ALA A 73 -9.10 7.23 -20.91
CA ALA A 73 -8.96 6.31 -19.78
C ALA A 73 -7.49 6.24 -19.34
N PRO A 74 -7.13 6.65 -18.11
CA PRO A 74 -5.82 6.30 -17.57
C PRO A 74 -5.69 4.77 -17.57
N GLU A 75 -4.54 4.26 -18.01
CA GLU A 75 -4.20 2.83 -17.98
C GLU A 75 -4.18 2.31 -16.53
N GLY A 76 -5.37 2.02 -15.99
CA GLY A 76 -5.59 1.49 -14.67
C GLY A 76 -6.12 0.06 -14.78
N GLU A 77 -5.28 -0.87 -14.38
CA GLU A 77 -5.59 -2.21 -13.86
C GLU A 77 -7.08 -2.47 -13.62
N GLN A 78 -7.64 -3.51 -14.24
CA GLN A 78 -9.06 -3.87 -14.15
C GLN A 78 -9.53 -3.87 -12.69
N ALA A 79 -10.21 -2.79 -12.30
CA ALA A 79 -10.59 -2.54 -10.93
C ALA A 79 -11.52 -3.67 -10.46
N THR A 80 -11.00 -4.48 -9.54
CA THR A 80 -11.77 -5.48 -8.81
C THR A 80 -12.87 -4.74 -8.04
N THR A 81 -14.12 -4.94 -8.46
CA THR A 81 -15.27 -4.29 -7.81
C THR A 81 -15.54 -4.96 -6.47
N TYR A 82 -15.60 -4.18 -5.38
CA TYR A 82 -15.90 -4.64 -4.01
C TYR A 82 -17.38 -4.99 -3.80
N ALA A 83 -17.94 -5.83 -4.67
CA ALA A 83 -19.34 -6.24 -4.59
C ALA A 83 -19.54 -7.27 -3.47
N ALA A 84 -20.49 -7.00 -2.56
CA ALA A 84 -20.98 -7.94 -1.55
C ALA A 84 -22.40 -8.43 -1.90
N ARG A 85 -22.75 -9.69 -1.61
CA ARG A 85 -24.11 -10.19 -1.87
C ARG A 85 -25.11 -9.65 -0.85
N GLY A 86 -26.34 -9.38 -1.30
CA GLY A 86 -27.48 -9.10 -0.41
C GLY A 86 -28.02 -10.37 0.25
N ALA A 87 -28.60 -10.24 1.44
CA ALA A 87 -29.05 -11.36 2.27
C ALA A 87 -30.11 -12.30 1.66
N VAL A 88 -30.73 -11.95 0.52
CA VAL A 88 -31.83 -12.71 -0.09
C VAL A 88 -31.55 -12.99 -1.58
N LEU A 89 -31.10 -14.21 -1.88
CA LEU A 89 -31.18 -14.97 -3.15
C LEU A 89 -31.14 -14.26 -4.53
N LYS A 90 -30.51 -13.10 -4.69
CA LYS A 90 -30.36 -12.46 -6.02
C LYS A 90 -28.89 -12.35 -6.43
N THR A 91 -28.67 -12.50 -7.75
CA THR A 91 -27.41 -12.41 -8.52
C THR A 91 -26.84 -11.00 -8.63
N THR A 92 -27.44 -10.03 -7.92
CA THR A 92 -27.01 -8.64 -7.93
C THR A 92 -26.12 -8.35 -6.73
N GLY A 93 -24.93 -7.81 -7.00
CA GLY A 93 -24.03 -7.33 -5.96
C GLY A 93 -24.56 -6.05 -5.30
N HIS A 94 -24.05 -5.75 -4.12
CA HIS A 94 -24.29 -4.52 -3.40
C HIS A 94 -22.99 -3.98 -2.84
N TYR A 95 -22.86 -2.66 -2.87
CA TYR A 95 -21.70 -1.96 -2.38
C TYR A 95 -21.88 -1.64 -0.90
N ARG A 96 -20.85 -1.97 -0.11
CA ARG A 96 -20.85 -1.82 1.34
C ARG A 96 -20.34 -0.43 1.70
N ARG A 97 -21.01 0.24 2.64
CA ARG A 97 -20.57 1.55 3.12
C ARG A 97 -19.27 1.40 3.94
N PRO A 98 -18.19 2.12 3.60
CA PRO A 98 -16.93 2.08 4.33
C PRO A 98 -17.12 2.25 5.84
N GLY A 99 -16.40 1.46 6.65
CA GLY A 99 -16.47 1.52 8.11
C GLY A 99 -17.75 0.93 8.75
N THR A 100 -18.75 0.51 7.97
CA THR A 100 -20.03 0.00 8.52
C THR A 100 -20.34 -1.43 8.06
N ARG A 101 -21.38 -2.06 8.60
CA ARG A 101 -21.94 -3.33 8.08
C ARG A 101 -23.10 -3.11 7.10
N ASP A 102 -23.44 -1.85 6.82
CA ASP A 102 -24.60 -1.51 6.00
C ASP A 102 -24.24 -1.43 4.51
N LEU A 103 -25.22 -1.72 3.66
CA LEU A 103 -25.12 -1.54 2.22
C LEU A 103 -25.72 -0.19 1.83
N PHE A 104 -25.18 0.47 0.79
CA PHE A 104 -25.71 1.76 0.33
C PHE A 104 -27.16 1.69 -0.19
N CYS A 105 -27.63 0.52 -0.58
CA CYS A 105 -29.02 0.28 -0.95
C CYS A 105 -29.97 0.12 0.24
N GLY A 106 -29.48 0.16 1.48
CA GLY A 106 -30.26 -0.01 2.71
C GLY A 106 -30.64 -1.46 3.02
N ARG A 107 -30.13 -2.43 2.25
CA ARG A 107 -30.31 -3.86 2.54
C ARG A 107 -29.29 -4.31 3.59
N PRO A 108 -29.62 -5.29 4.46
CA PRO A 108 -28.65 -5.86 5.36
C PRO A 108 -27.55 -6.58 4.54
N ALA A 109 -26.29 -6.35 4.90
CA ALA A 109 -25.19 -7.11 4.33
C ALA A 109 -25.38 -8.59 4.70
N GLY A 110 -25.24 -9.48 3.71
CA GLY A 110 -25.24 -10.92 3.98
C GLY A 110 -24.09 -11.31 4.92
N GLY A 111 -24.24 -12.45 5.60
CA GLY A 111 -23.14 -13.05 6.37
C GLY A 111 -21.87 -13.19 5.51
N ARG A 112 -20.70 -13.06 6.14
CA ARG A 112 -19.38 -13.28 5.51
C ARG A 112 -19.24 -14.75 5.10
N ASN A 113 -19.85 -15.16 4.00
CA ASN A 113 -19.65 -16.50 3.47
C ASN A 113 -18.38 -16.49 2.61
N GLY A 114 -17.28 -16.96 3.19
CA GLY A 114 -15.94 -17.04 2.59
C GLY A 114 -15.79 -17.99 1.39
N ILE A 115 -16.90 -18.44 0.78
CA ILE A 115 -16.89 -19.39 -0.35
C ILE A 115 -16.84 -18.66 -1.71
N PHE A 116 -16.99 -17.33 -1.76
CA PHE A 116 -17.12 -16.59 -3.03
C PHE A 116 -16.26 -15.33 -3.12
N ALA A 117 -15.11 -15.30 -2.44
CA ALA A 117 -14.20 -14.15 -2.41
C ALA A 117 -13.74 -13.66 -3.80
N ASN A 118 -13.89 -14.48 -4.85
CA ASN A 118 -13.31 -14.22 -6.18
C ASN A 118 -14.32 -14.33 -7.35
N VAL A 119 -15.61 -14.04 -7.16
CA VAL A 119 -16.55 -14.02 -8.30
C VAL A 119 -16.63 -12.62 -8.89
N SER A 120 -15.77 -12.34 -9.87
CA SER A 120 -15.83 -11.14 -10.72
C SER A 120 -17.11 -11.12 -11.57
N GLY A 121 -17.62 -9.93 -11.90
CA GLY A 121 -18.70 -9.76 -12.87
C GLY A 121 -20.14 -9.65 -12.33
N TRP A 122 -20.34 -9.37 -11.04
CA TRP A 122 -21.70 -9.13 -10.51
C TRP A 122 -22.18 -7.72 -10.84
N HIS A 123 -23.34 -7.60 -11.48
CA HIS A 123 -24.01 -6.31 -11.62
C HIS A 123 -24.44 -5.79 -10.25
N LEU A 124 -23.90 -4.64 -9.85
CA LEU A 124 -24.35 -3.92 -8.66
C LEU A 124 -25.77 -3.37 -8.90
N CYS A 125 -26.60 -3.30 -7.85
CA CYS A 125 -27.87 -2.56 -7.98
C CYS A 125 -27.59 -1.07 -8.22
N ALA A 126 -28.47 -0.37 -8.95
CA ALA A 126 -28.25 1.01 -9.39
C ALA A 126 -27.80 1.97 -8.26
N ARG A 127 -28.41 1.91 -7.07
CA ARG A 127 -28.00 2.73 -5.91
C ARG A 127 -26.56 2.46 -5.45
N CYS A 128 -26.15 1.21 -5.49
CA CYS A 128 -24.79 0.81 -5.14
C CYS A 128 -23.78 1.18 -6.22
N VAL A 129 -24.16 1.18 -7.51
CA VAL A 129 -23.33 1.71 -8.60
C VAL A 129 -23.05 3.20 -8.40
N THR A 130 -24.10 3.99 -8.12
CA THR A 130 -23.93 5.43 -7.90
C THR A 130 -23.06 5.73 -6.68
N ALA A 131 -23.26 5.00 -5.58
CA ALA A 131 -22.44 5.16 -4.38
C ALA A 131 -20.98 4.78 -4.62
N GLU A 132 -20.75 3.67 -5.33
CA GLU A 132 -19.40 3.21 -5.66
C GLU A 132 -18.66 4.18 -6.59
N ALA A 133 -19.35 4.73 -7.60
CA ALA A 133 -18.77 5.75 -8.47
C ALA A 133 -18.38 7.02 -7.71
N ARG A 134 -19.22 7.45 -6.75
CA ARG A 134 -18.93 8.61 -5.90
C ARG A 134 -17.75 8.36 -4.97
N ASP A 135 -17.74 7.22 -4.28
CA ASP A 135 -16.66 6.89 -3.34
C ASP A 135 -15.32 6.69 -4.12
N ARG A 136 -15.36 6.18 -5.36
CA ARG A 136 -14.19 6.15 -6.25
C ARG A 136 -13.72 7.56 -6.62
N ALA A 137 -14.63 8.48 -6.94
CA ALA A 137 -14.27 9.86 -7.26
C ALA A 137 -13.63 10.57 -6.06
N GLU A 138 -14.15 10.34 -4.85
CA GLU A 138 -13.56 10.86 -3.61
C GLU A 138 -12.17 10.26 -3.36
N ALA A 139 -12.01 8.94 -3.53
CA ALA A 139 -10.70 8.29 -3.41
C ALA A 139 -9.67 8.82 -4.42
N ALA A 140 -10.08 9.11 -5.65
CA ALA A 140 -9.21 9.72 -6.66
C ALA A 140 -8.75 11.11 -6.24
N VAL A 141 -9.66 11.97 -5.74
CA VAL A 141 -9.31 13.31 -5.22
C VAL A 141 -8.32 13.20 -4.05
N VAL A 142 -8.53 12.26 -3.13
CA VAL A 142 -7.62 12.03 -2.01
C VAL A 142 -6.25 11.56 -2.51
N ALA A 143 -6.21 10.63 -3.46
CA ALA A 143 -4.95 10.18 -4.07
C ALA A 143 -4.21 11.33 -4.76
N ASP A 144 -4.90 12.15 -5.56
CA ASP A 144 -4.33 13.33 -6.20
C ASP A 144 -3.80 14.33 -5.17
N THR A 145 -4.51 14.51 -4.05
CA THR A 145 -4.07 15.39 -2.96
C THR A 145 -2.78 14.86 -2.31
N HIS A 146 -2.67 13.55 -2.10
CA HIS A 146 -1.45 12.94 -1.57
C HIS A 146 -0.28 12.98 -2.55
N LEU A 147 -0.54 12.91 -3.85
CA LEU A 147 0.49 13.02 -4.89
C LEU A 147 0.93 14.48 -5.13
N ALA A 148 0.03 15.44 -4.95
CA ALA A 148 0.30 16.86 -5.13
C ALA A 148 0.87 17.54 -3.88
N ALA A 149 0.72 16.92 -2.71
CA ALA A 149 1.45 17.34 -1.53
C ALA A 149 2.94 17.31 -1.88
N PRO A 150 3.68 18.43 -1.75
CA PRO A 150 5.12 18.40 -1.92
C PRO A 150 5.64 17.33 -0.97
N VAL A 151 6.26 16.31 -1.54
CA VAL A 151 7.10 15.41 -0.75
C VAL A 151 8.14 16.36 -0.18
N GLU A 152 8.05 16.66 1.12
CA GLU A 152 9.16 17.33 1.78
C GLU A 152 10.36 16.41 1.53
N ASP A 153 11.32 16.91 0.76
CA ASP A 153 12.55 16.25 0.32
C ASP A 153 13.47 15.99 1.53
N ASP A 154 12.95 15.33 2.57
CA ASP A 154 13.73 14.58 3.56
C ASP A 154 14.16 13.22 2.96
N ASP A 155 14.34 13.18 1.63
CA ASP A 155 14.94 12.11 0.82
C ASP A 155 16.47 12.03 1.02
N GLN A 156 16.98 12.37 2.21
CA GLN A 156 18.15 11.64 2.69
C GLN A 156 17.69 10.23 3.01
N ALA A 157 17.60 9.40 1.97
CA ALA A 157 17.41 7.97 2.09
C ALA A 157 18.44 7.47 3.11
N VAL A 158 17.99 7.20 4.33
CA VAL A 158 18.84 6.78 5.44
C VAL A 158 19.59 5.55 4.96
N THR A 159 20.88 5.73 4.72
CA THR A 159 21.74 4.67 4.21
C THR A 159 22.14 3.77 5.38
N LEU A 160 22.61 2.56 5.07
CA LEU A 160 23.22 1.68 6.07
C LEU A 160 24.41 2.36 6.79
N GLU A 161 25.06 3.33 6.16
CA GLU A 161 26.16 4.09 6.74
C GLU A 161 25.67 5.10 7.80
N ASP A 162 24.56 5.80 7.53
CA ASP A 162 23.89 6.66 8.52
C ASP A 162 23.40 5.85 9.74
N LEU A 163 23.01 4.59 9.49
CA LEU A 163 22.65 3.61 10.51
C LEU A 163 23.83 3.25 11.43
N ALA A 164 25.02 3.02 10.84
CA ALA A 164 26.20 2.63 11.60
C ALA A 164 26.64 3.71 12.58
N ASP A 165 26.34 4.97 12.29
CA ASP A 165 26.64 6.10 13.16
C ASP A 165 25.67 6.22 14.36
N ALA A 166 24.55 5.50 14.41
CA ALA A 166 23.62 5.58 15.54
C ALA A 166 23.76 4.44 16.59
N VAL A 167 24.61 3.42 16.37
CA VAL A 167 24.71 2.24 17.27
C VAL A 167 26.10 2.10 17.86
N ILE A 168 26.26 1.91 19.18
CA ILE A 168 27.57 1.62 19.80
C ILE A 168 28.17 0.32 19.23
N CYS A 169 29.46 0.34 18.86
CA CYS A 169 30.17 -0.84 18.38
C CYS A 169 30.35 -1.87 19.51
N PRO A 170 29.80 -3.10 19.45
CA PRO A 170 29.89 -4.05 20.56
C PRO A 170 31.28 -4.65 20.75
N GLU A 171 32.12 -4.68 19.71
CA GLU A 171 33.47 -5.24 19.78
C GLU A 171 34.48 -4.23 20.34
N CYS A 172 34.33 -2.97 19.94
CA CYS A 172 35.27 -1.91 20.23
C CYS A 172 34.76 -0.92 21.28
N HIS A 173 33.50 -1.06 21.71
CA HIS A 173 32.79 -0.18 22.67
C HIS A 173 32.86 1.32 22.34
N VAL A 174 33.13 1.65 21.08
CA VAL A 174 33.18 3.01 20.57
C VAL A 174 31.76 3.57 20.48
N ALA A 175 31.58 4.80 20.95
CA ALA A 175 30.29 5.49 20.98
C ALA A 175 29.63 5.60 19.59
N ALA A 176 28.31 5.85 19.58
CA ALA A 176 27.58 6.23 18.38
C ALA A 176 28.26 7.45 17.71
N GLY A 177 28.33 7.45 16.39
CA GLY A 177 28.89 8.52 15.54
C GLY A 177 30.40 8.46 15.37
N VAL A 178 31.08 7.58 16.12
CA VAL A 178 32.53 7.44 16.04
C VAL A 178 32.90 6.20 15.23
N ARG A 179 33.85 6.37 14.30
CA ARG A 179 34.38 5.27 13.48
C ARG A 179 35.12 4.26 14.36
N CYS A 180 34.94 2.98 14.04
CA CYS A 180 35.66 1.92 14.72
C CYS A 180 37.18 2.12 14.57
N ILE A 181 37.94 1.82 15.62
CA ILE A 181 39.40 1.90 15.59
C ILE A 181 39.95 0.48 15.38
N THR A 182 40.85 0.33 14.41
CA THR A 182 41.59 -0.92 14.19
C THR A 182 42.52 -1.22 15.37
N ARG A 183 43.00 -2.47 15.48
CA ARG A 183 43.99 -2.85 16.50
C ARG A 183 45.27 -1.99 16.47
N ALA A 184 45.57 -1.37 15.33
CA ALA A 184 46.70 -0.46 15.13
C ALA A 184 46.41 1.00 15.52
N GLY A 185 45.26 1.31 16.13
CA GLY A 185 44.90 2.67 16.53
C GLY A 185 44.41 3.58 15.40
N LYS A 186 44.28 3.06 14.17
CA LYS A 186 43.82 3.84 13.01
C LYS A 186 42.30 3.69 12.80
N PRO A 187 41.59 4.72 12.33
CA PRO A 187 40.18 4.60 11.96
C PRO A 187 40.01 3.50 10.90
N ALA A 188 39.05 2.61 11.11
CA ALA A 188 38.67 1.62 10.11
C ALA A 188 38.08 2.35 8.89
N ARG A 189 38.41 1.86 7.70
CA ARG A 189 37.92 2.42 6.44
C ARG A 189 36.43 2.16 6.24
N GLU A 190 35.97 1.01 6.72
CA GLU A 190 34.58 0.59 6.73
C GLU A 190 34.15 0.35 8.19
N PRO A 191 32.89 0.65 8.56
CA PRO A 191 32.34 0.18 9.84
C PRO A 191 32.54 -1.34 9.92
N HIS A 192 32.98 -1.85 11.07
CA HIS A 192 33.22 -3.28 11.21
C HIS A 192 31.95 -4.06 10.84
N GLY A 193 32.08 -5.08 9.99
CA GLY A 193 30.95 -5.96 9.63
C GLY A 193 30.21 -6.51 10.85
N ARG A 194 30.89 -6.68 11.99
CA ARG A 194 30.28 -7.05 13.28
C ARG A 194 29.30 -6.03 13.86
N ARG A 195 29.45 -4.73 13.57
CA ARG A 195 28.47 -3.70 13.95
C ARG A 195 27.18 -3.92 13.17
N PHE A 196 27.29 -4.21 11.87
CA PHE A 196 26.15 -4.63 11.05
C PHE A 196 25.55 -5.96 11.49
N GLU A 197 26.37 -6.99 11.76
CA GLU A 197 25.87 -8.28 12.25
C GLU A 197 25.14 -8.14 13.60
N ALA A 198 25.66 -7.34 14.52
CA ALA A 198 25.00 -7.07 15.79
C ALA A 198 23.67 -6.30 15.61
N MET A 199 23.62 -5.36 14.66
CA MET A 199 22.37 -4.70 14.28
C MET A 199 21.37 -5.67 13.66
N GLU A 200 21.79 -6.53 12.73
CA GLU A 200 20.95 -7.56 12.12
C GLU A 200 20.43 -8.56 13.17
N GLN A 201 21.26 -8.93 14.15
CA GLN A 201 20.86 -9.80 15.26
C GLN A 201 19.84 -9.13 16.18
N ALA A 202 20.08 -7.88 16.60
CA ALA A 202 19.18 -7.12 17.45
C ALA A 202 17.81 -6.87 16.78
N ALA A 203 17.79 -6.74 15.46
CA ALA A 203 16.57 -6.61 14.66
C ALA A 203 15.90 -7.95 14.32
N GLY A 204 16.47 -9.10 14.70
CA GLY A 204 15.93 -10.44 14.43
C GLY A 204 16.02 -10.89 12.96
N ILE A 205 16.83 -10.20 12.15
CA ILE A 205 16.86 -10.37 10.69
C ILE A 205 17.57 -11.64 10.29
N THR A 206 18.60 -12.02 11.04
CA THR A 206 19.25 -13.33 10.88
C THR A 206 18.23 -14.46 11.00
N GLN A 207 17.30 -14.37 11.96
CA GLN A 207 16.24 -15.36 12.15
C GLN A 207 15.17 -15.28 11.05
N HIS A 208 14.84 -14.06 10.59
CA HIS A 208 13.94 -13.86 9.46
C HIS A 208 14.50 -14.48 8.17
N ARG A 209 15.74 -14.14 7.78
CA ARG A 209 16.43 -14.71 6.61
C ARG A 209 16.57 -16.23 6.70
N ALA A 210 16.88 -16.76 7.89
CA ALA A 210 16.92 -18.22 8.11
C ALA A 210 15.54 -18.87 7.90
N THR A 211 14.46 -18.21 8.30
CA THR A 211 13.09 -18.71 8.12
C THR A 211 12.67 -18.63 6.65
N ALA A 212 12.91 -17.49 5.99
CA ALA A 212 12.65 -17.31 4.55
C ALA A 212 13.42 -18.34 3.70
N ARG A 213 14.70 -18.61 4.01
CA ARG A 213 15.48 -19.67 3.33
C ARG A 213 14.87 -21.05 3.52
N ARG A 214 14.43 -21.39 4.74
CA ARG A 214 13.76 -22.68 5.02
C ARG A 214 12.46 -22.81 4.24
N GLU A 215 11.65 -21.75 4.17
CA GLU A 215 10.41 -21.74 3.38
C GLU A 215 10.67 -21.85 1.87
N ALA A 216 11.67 -21.13 1.35
CA ALA A 216 12.06 -21.21 -0.06
C ALA A 216 12.55 -22.62 -0.42
N GLN A 217 13.40 -23.21 0.42
CA GLN A 217 13.90 -24.57 0.24
C GLN A 217 12.76 -25.60 0.31
N ALA A 218 11.80 -25.44 1.23
CA ALA A 218 10.62 -26.30 1.30
C ALA A 218 9.74 -26.22 0.04
N ARG A 219 9.79 -25.11 -0.69
CA ARG A 219 9.11 -24.92 -1.99
C ARG A 219 9.97 -25.30 -3.21
N GLY A 220 11.19 -25.79 -3.00
CA GLY A 220 12.11 -26.18 -4.08
C GLY A 220 12.83 -25.01 -4.76
N TYR A 221 12.78 -23.80 -4.19
CA TYR A 221 13.50 -22.65 -4.72
C TYR A 221 14.88 -22.51 -4.06
N THR A 222 15.91 -22.25 -4.85
CA THR A 222 17.22 -21.77 -4.37
C THR A 222 17.18 -20.24 -4.37
N SER A 223 16.80 -19.62 -3.24
CA SER A 223 16.74 -18.16 -3.17
C SER A 223 18.14 -17.56 -3.05
N THR A 224 18.69 -17.04 -4.14
CA THR A 224 19.80 -16.07 -4.13
C THR A 224 19.31 -14.62 -4.26
N GLY A 225 18.00 -14.40 -4.38
CA GLY A 225 17.42 -13.06 -4.48
C GLY A 225 17.54 -12.28 -3.17
N LEU A 226 17.82 -10.98 -3.29
CA LEU A 226 17.69 -10.01 -2.21
C LEU A 226 16.25 -10.02 -1.70
N ASP A 227 16.08 -10.28 -0.41
CA ASP A 227 14.76 -10.24 0.24
C ASP A 227 14.41 -8.80 0.58
N HIS A 228 13.92 -8.06 -0.42
CA HIS A 228 13.53 -6.65 -0.26
C HIS A 228 12.52 -6.44 0.86
N LYS A 229 11.69 -7.45 1.17
CA LYS A 229 10.73 -7.36 2.27
C LYS A 229 11.43 -7.44 3.63
N ALA A 230 12.41 -8.32 3.78
CA ALA A 230 13.25 -8.37 4.97
C ALA A 230 14.08 -7.09 5.15
N GLU A 231 14.60 -6.54 4.05
CA GLU A 231 15.34 -5.28 4.04
C GLU A 231 14.46 -4.09 4.43
N GLN A 232 13.24 -3.99 3.87
CA GLN A 232 12.29 -2.95 4.26
C GLN A 232 11.86 -3.07 5.73
N ALA A 233 11.70 -4.30 6.24
CA ALA A 233 11.41 -4.53 7.65
C ALA A 233 12.58 -4.11 8.57
N LEU A 234 13.83 -4.31 8.14
CA LEU A 234 15.04 -3.79 8.81
C LEU A 234 14.95 -2.28 8.94
N LEU A 235 14.77 -1.60 7.81
CA LEU A 235 14.74 -0.14 7.74
C LEU A 235 13.60 0.42 8.60
N THR A 236 12.43 -0.21 8.58
CA THR A 236 11.27 0.21 9.39
C THR A 236 11.52 0.05 10.89
N ALA A 237 11.98 -1.13 11.32
CA ALA A 237 12.29 -1.39 12.73
C ALA A 237 13.38 -0.46 13.25
N TYR A 238 14.33 -0.11 12.39
CA TYR A 238 15.41 0.80 12.72
C TYR A 238 14.95 2.25 12.82
N ALA A 239 14.20 2.74 11.84
CA ALA A 239 13.59 4.08 11.87
C ALA A 239 12.77 4.28 13.15
N ALA A 240 12.00 3.26 13.55
CA ALA A 240 11.27 3.28 14.83
C ALA A 240 12.19 3.43 16.05
N ARG A 241 13.38 2.81 16.03
CA ARG A 241 14.34 2.89 17.13
C ARG A 241 15.09 4.23 17.16
N ILE A 242 15.47 4.79 16.00
CA ILE A 242 16.02 6.15 15.92
C ILE A 242 15.01 7.13 16.52
N ASN A 243 13.75 7.03 16.10
CA ASN A 243 12.68 7.89 16.60
C ASN A 243 12.50 7.74 18.12
N ALA A 244 12.59 6.52 18.66
CA ALA A 244 12.53 6.30 20.09
C ALA A 244 13.71 6.95 20.84
N CYS A 245 14.93 6.84 20.30
CA CYS A 245 16.10 7.52 20.89
C CYS A 245 15.96 9.04 20.84
N ALA A 246 15.50 9.60 19.72
CA ALA A 246 15.26 11.03 19.58
C ALA A 246 14.21 11.55 20.59
N GLN A 247 13.17 10.77 20.86
CA GLN A 247 12.18 11.09 21.90
C GLN A 247 12.79 11.11 23.31
N VAL A 248 13.69 10.19 23.64
CA VAL A 248 14.40 10.19 24.94
C VAL A 248 15.28 11.42 25.08
N ASP A 249 16.00 11.82 24.02
CA ASP A 249 16.83 13.03 24.04
C ASP A 249 15.96 14.29 24.22
N ASP A 250 14.80 14.35 23.57
CA ASP A 250 13.84 15.45 23.73
C ASP A 250 13.26 15.52 25.15
N GLU A 251 12.89 14.38 25.74
CA GLU A 251 12.43 14.30 27.13
C GLU A 251 13.54 14.73 28.11
N GLN A 252 14.79 14.31 27.89
CA GLN A 252 15.92 14.71 28.72
C GLN A 252 16.21 16.21 28.61
N ARG A 253 16.14 16.79 27.41
CA ARG A 253 16.26 18.25 27.22
C ARG A 253 15.13 19.00 27.91
N LEU A 254 13.90 18.51 27.82
CA LEU A 254 12.75 19.12 28.50
C LEU A 254 12.91 19.04 30.02
N ALA A 255 13.33 17.90 30.55
CA ALA A 255 13.61 17.72 31.98
C ALA A 255 14.72 18.66 32.45
N ALA A 256 15.81 18.80 31.69
CA ALA A 256 16.87 19.76 31.99
C ALA A 256 16.36 21.21 31.97
N ALA A 257 15.54 21.58 31.00
CA ALA A 257 14.93 22.92 30.92
C ALA A 257 14.03 23.22 32.13
N LEU A 258 13.18 22.26 32.53
CA LEU A 258 12.33 22.38 33.72
C LEU A 258 13.13 22.53 35.02
N VAL A 259 14.25 21.81 35.15
CA VAL A 259 15.16 21.96 36.29
C VAL A 259 15.80 23.36 36.29
N THR A 260 16.20 23.88 35.12
CA THR A 260 16.78 25.23 35.06
C THR A 260 15.79 26.36 35.38
N GLU A 261 14.50 26.21 35.07
CA GLU A 261 13.47 27.20 35.48
C GLU A 261 13.20 27.16 36.99
N ALA A 262 13.21 25.97 37.59
CA ALA A 262 13.07 25.79 39.04
C ALA A 262 14.28 26.32 39.82
N ASP A 263 15.49 26.25 39.25
CA ASP A 263 16.73 26.72 39.88
C ASP A 263 16.98 28.22 39.71
N ALA A 264 16.34 28.86 38.73
CA ALA A 264 16.58 30.26 38.39
C ALA A 264 15.75 31.27 39.19
N THR A 265 14.73 30.84 39.94
CA THR A 265 13.78 31.78 40.57
C THR A 265 14.10 32.24 41.98
N ASP A 266 14.97 31.57 42.74
CA ASP A 266 15.50 32.13 43.98
C ASP A 266 16.78 31.37 44.36
N GLY A 267 17.93 32.04 44.22
CA GLY A 267 19.22 31.47 44.50
C GLY A 267 19.26 30.77 45.86
N THR A 268 19.77 29.53 45.85
CA THR A 268 19.88 28.55 46.93
C THR A 268 18.70 27.57 47.04
N TRP A 269 18.92 26.37 46.49
CA TRP A 269 18.31 25.14 47.02
C TRP A 269 18.77 24.93 48.48
N GLN A 270 18.24 25.74 49.40
CA GLN A 270 18.14 25.41 50.82
C GLN A 270 16.70 24.97 51.11
N GLY A 271 16.16 24.07 50.28
CA GLY A 271 15.09 23.21 50.78
C GLY A 271 15.68 22.44 51.96
N ALA A 272 15.14 22.68 53.16
CA ALA A 272 15.58 21.99 54.38
C ALA A 272 15.76 20.52 54.07
N TRP A 273 17.01 20.05 54.12
CA TRP A 273 17.30 18.65 53.84
C TRP A 273 16.45 17.82 54.79
N ILE A 274 15.75 16.80 54.31
CA ILE A 274 14.77 16.02 55.11
C ILE A 274 15.42 15.34 56.33
N GLY A 275 16.76 15.39 56.48
CA GLY A 275 17.48 14.97 57.69
C GLY A 275 18.06 16.11 58.55
N GLN A 276 17.69 17.37 58.35
CA GLN A 276 18.22 18.51 59.12
C GLN A 276 17.42 18.79 60.40
N ASP A 277 16.23 18.22 60.53
CA ASP A 277 15.54 18.10 61.83
C ASP A 277 16.13 16.90 62.59
N ALA A 278 17.24 17.15 63.30
CA ALA A 278 17.94 16.17 64.12
C ALA A 278 17.15 15.67 65.36
N ASP A 279 15.90 16.12 65.54
CA ASP A 279 15.12 15.89 66.77
C ASP A 279 13.96 14.88 66.65
N ALA A 280 13.74 14.26 65.49
CA ALA A 280 12.73 13.21 65.34
C ALA A 280 13.41 11.85 65.12
N THR A 281 13.40 11.01 66.17
CA THR A 281 13.77 9.59 66.13
C THR A 281 12.79 8.78 65.26
N LEU A 282 12.75 9.03 63.96
CA LEU A 282 11.83 8.35 63.03
C LEU A 282 12.24 6.88 62.79
N PHE A 283 13.50 6.54 63.07
CA PHE A 283 13.99 5.17 63.01
C PHE A 283 14.83 4.86 64.25
N GLU A 284 14.24 4.15 65.22
CA GLU A 284 15.03 3.44 66.24
C GLU A 284 15.90 2.40 65.52
N ARG A 285 17.21 2.60 65.49
CA ARG A 285 18.16 1.57 65.03
C ARG A 285 18.12 0.42 66.06
N PRO A 286 17.71 -0.80 65.68
CA PRO A 286 17.88 -1.94 66.57
C PRO A 286 19.37 -2.17 66.78
N ALA A 287 19.79 -2.38 68.03
CA ALA A 287 21.20 -2.48 68.44
C ALA A 287 21.95 -3.71 67.87
N ASP A 288 21.29 -4.62 67.16
CA ASP A 288 21.77 -5.99 66.98
C ASP A 288 22.34 -6.34 65.59
N GLN A 289 22.54 -5.39 64.67
CA GLN A 289 23.06 -5.71 63.32
C GLN A 289 24.60 -5.80 63.19
N GLY A 290 25.30 -6.08 64.29
CA GLY A 290 26.77 -6.11 64.33
C GLY A 290 27.46 -7.48 64.12
N ALA A 291 26.73 -8.59 63.99
CA ALA A 291 27.32 -9.92 64.19
C ALA A 291 27.44 -10.84 62.95
N LEU A 292 27.40 -10.32 61.71
CA LEU A 292 27.39 -11.16 60.50
C LEU A 292 28.72 -11.26 59.74
N PHE A 293 29.82 -10.69 60.26
CA PHE A 293 31.14 -10.75 59.60
C PHE A 293 32.32 -10.99 60.57
N SER A 294 32.14 -11.86 61.57
CA SER A 294 33.25 -12.40 62.38
C SER A 294 33.56 -13.84 62.01
#